data_AF-A0A9D0IIZ3-F1
#
_entry.id   AF-A0A9D0IIZ3-F1
#
_cell.length_a   1.000
_cell.length_b   1.000
_cell.length_c   1.000
_cell.angle_alpha   90.00
_cell.angle_beta   90.00
_cell.angle_gamma   90.00
#
_symmetry.space_group_name_H-M   'P 1'
#
loop_
_entity.id
_entity.type
_entity.pdbx_description
1 polymer ?
#
loop_
_entity_poly.entity_id
_entity_poly.type
_entity_poly.pdbx_seq_one_letter_code
_entity_poly.pdbx_strand_id
1 'polypeptide(L)'
;MPSNEYLPRWDVALAALAKDTFQKKAAPLVLDDFRQLASEHAIRFDDIMESMFQLVIHGEWKYTDRSGNEQTIDQATLDGLYVKRRLSEEDLSAFDGEWQPV
;
A
#
# COMPACT_ATOMS: atom_id res chain seq x y z
N MET A 1 3.05 18.27 -27.57
CA MET A 1 2.19 17.26 -26.93
C MET A 1 3.12 16.35 -26.15
N PRO A 2 3.31 16.53 -24.83
CA PRO A 2 4.19 15.64 -24.09
C PRO A 2 3.48 14.32 -23.80
N SER A 3 4.25 13.25 -23.93
CA SER A 3 3.86 11.84 -23.91
C SER A 3 3.21 11.41 -22.61
N ASN A 4 2.09 10.71 -22.73
CA ASN A 4 1.28 10.15 -21.65
C ASN A 4 1.91 8.87 -21.04
N GLU A 5 3.24 8.79 -20.95
CA GLU A 5 4.01 7.59 -20.57
C GLU A 5 4.49 7.60 -19.10
N TYR A 6 4.03 8.58 -18.30
CA TYR A 6 4.39 8.73 -16.89
C TYR A 6 3.18 8.63 -15.96
N LEU A 7 2.15 7.85 -16.32
CA LEU A 7 1.14 7.49 -15.35
C LEU A 7 1.70 6.35 -14.49
N PRO A 8 2.00 6.58 -13.21
CA PRO A 8 2.40 5.49 -12.32
C PRO A 8 1.29 4.44 -12.29
N ARG A 9 1.68 3.17 -12.09
CA ARG A 9 0.73 2.06 -12.00
C ARG A 9 -0.13 2.11 -10.73
N TRP A 10 0.24 2.97 -9.78
CA TRP A 10 -0.51 3.25 -8.57
C TRP A 10 -1.22 4.60 -8.66
N ASP A 11 -2.23 4.77 -7.82
CA ASP A 11 -2.94 6.03 -7.72
C ASP A 11 -2.10 7.06 -6.96
N VAL A 12 -1.67 8.13 -7.65
CA VAL A 12 -0.81 9.18 -7.05
C VAL A 12 -1.51 9.85 -5.85
N ALA A 13 -2.84 9.97 -5.91
CA ALA A 13 -3.62 10.52 -4.82
C ALA A 13 -3.51 9.64 -3.56
N LEU A 14 -3.59 8.31 -3.71
CA LEU A 14 -3.46 7.37 -2.60
C LEU A 14 -2.03 7.32 -2.05
N ALA A 15 -1.03 7.39 -2.93
CA ALA A 15 0.38 7.50 -2.51
C ALA A 15 0.64 8.77 -1.69
N ALA A 16 0.13 9.91 -2.15
CA ALA A 16 0.24 11.18 -1.45
C ALA A 16 -0.51 11.14 -0.11
N LEU A 17 -1.69 10.53 -0.08
CA LEU A 17 -2.52 10.39 1.10
C LEU A 17 -1.84 9.51 2.17
N ALA A 18 -1.27 8.38 1.77
CA ALA A 18 -0.47 7.52 2.66
C ALA A 18 0.74 8.28 3.20
N LYS A 19 1.46 9.02 2.36
CA LYS A 19 2.62 9.81 2.79
C LYS A 19 2.23 10.93 3.76
N ASP A 20 1.14 11.65 3.50
CA ASP A 20 0.60 12.68 4.41
C ASP A 20 0.20 12.08 5.76
N THR A 21 -0.44 10.90 5.76
CA THR A 21 -0.80 10.17 6.98
C THR A 21 0.44 9.77 7.78
N PHE A 22 1.46 9.24 7.10
CA PHE A 22 2.76 8.94 7.72
C PHE A 22 3.40 10.20 8.31
N GLN A 23 3.38 11.33 7.60
CA GLN A 23 3.92 12.60 8.09
C GLN A 23 3.17 13.14 9.31
N LYS A 24 1.83 13.02 9.34
CA LYS A 24 0.98 13.42 10.47
C LYS A 24 1.20 12.55 11.69
N LYS A 25 1.28 11.23 11.49
CA LYS A 25 1.52 10.25 12.56
C LYS A 25 2.97 10.27 13.06
N ALA A 26 3.91 10.66 12.18
CA ALA A 26 5.36 10.59 12.38
C ALA A 26 5.86 9.19 12.79
N ALA A 27 5.15 8.14 12.38
CA ALA A 27 5.45 6.75 12.66
C ALA A 27 5.02 5.86 11.48
N PRO A 28 5.57 4.64 11.36
CA PRO A 28 5.15 3.69 10.33
C PRO A 28 3.64 3.45 10.36
N LEU A 29 3.06 3.31 9.17
CA LEU A 29 1.66 3.01 9.01
C LEU A 29 1.45 1.51 9.16
N VAL A 30 0.37 1.12 9.84
CA VAL A 30 -0.10 -0.26 9.93
C VAL A 30 -1.41 -0.39 9.18
N LEU A 31 -1.88 -1.63 8.98
CA LEU A 31 -3.17 -1.88 8.32
C LEU A 31 -4.33 -1.12 8.95
N ASP A 32 -4.31 -0.93 10.27
CA ASP A 32 -5.32 -0.17 10.98
C ASP A 32 -5.38 1.29 10.53
N ASP A 33 -4.23 1.94 10.29
CA ASP A 33 -4.19 3.31 9.77
C ASP A 33 -4.80 3.37 8.38
N PHE A 34 -4.50 2.40 7.52
CA PHE A 34 -5.07 2.33 6.17
C PHE A 34 -6.57 2.04 6.19
N ARG A 35 -7.07 1.23 7.13
CA ARG A 35 -8.51 1.00 7.35
C ARG A 35 -9.20 2.27 7.82
N GLN A 36 -8.56 3.01 8.72
CA GLN A 36 -9.07 4.29 9.19
C GLN A 36 -9.12 5.30 8.03
N LEU A 37 -8.03 5.42 7.26
CA LEU A 37 -7.93 6.26 6.06
C LEU A 37 -9.01 5.92 5.03
N ALA A 38 -9.21 4.63 4.76
CA ALA A 38 -10.26 4.12 3.87
C ALA A 38 -11.64 4.63 4.32
N SER A 39 -11.93 4.50 5.61
CA SER A 39 -13.19 4.93 6.21
C SER A 39 -13.35 6.46 6.18
N GLU A 40 -12.29 7.21 6.50
CA GLU A 40 -12.28 8.68 6.54
C GLU A 40 -12.49 9.30 5.15
N HIS A 41 -11.89 8.70 4.12
CA HIS A 41 -11.97 9.20 2.74
C HIS A 41 -13.08 8.53 1.91
N ALA A 42 -13.85 7.62 2.51
CA ALA A 42 -14.84 6.79 1.82
C ALA A 42 -14.26 6.01 0.61
N ILE A 43 -13.00 5.58 0.75
CA ILE A 43 -12.26 4.78 -0.24
C ILE A 43 -12.26 3.33 0.21
N ARG A 44 -12.10 2.41 -0.73
CA ARG A 44 -11.98 0.99 -0.42
C ARG A 44 -10.59 0.68 0.10
N PHE A 45 -10.53 -0.02 1.23
CA PHE A 45 -9.26 -0.50 1.79
C PHE A 45 -8.48 -1.37 0.78
N ASP A 46 -9.17 -2.21 0.00
CA ASP A 46 -8.53 -3.00 -1.06
C ASP A 46 -7.83 -2.15 -2.13
N ASP A 47 -8.40 -0.99 -2.49
CA ASP A 47 -7.87 -0.08 -3.51
C ASP A 47 -6.63 0.70 -2.99
N ILE A 48 -6.69 1.13 -1.71
CA ILE A 48 -5.54 1.69 -1.01
C ILE A 48 -4.41 0.68 -0.96
N MET A 49 -4.68 -0.55 -0.50
CA MET A 49 -3.66 -1.58 -0.38
C MET A 49 -3.05 -1.93 -1.74
N GLU A 50 -3.87 -2.06 -2.80
CA GLU A 50 -3.36 -2.27 -4.17
C GLU A 50 -2.33 -1.20 -4.58
N SER A 51 -2.64 0.08 -4.32
CA SER A 51 -1.71 1.18 -4.57
C SER A 51 -0.45 1.11 -3.71
N MET A 52 -0.58 0.73 -2.43
CA MET A 52 0.56 0.54 -1.52
C MET A 52 1.49 -0.59 -1.99
N PHE A 53 0.92 -1.72 -2.44
CA PHE A 53 1.69 -2.82 -3.00
C PHE A 53 2.45 -2.38 -4.25
N GLN A 54 1.81 -1.65 -5.17
CA GLN A 54 2.50 -1.09 -6.33
C GLN A 54 3.66 -0.18 -5.91
N LEU A 55 3.48 0.69 -4.92
CA LEU A 55 4.56 1.53 -4.40
C LEU A 55 5.74 0.71 -3.86
N VAL A 56 5.47 -0.38 -3.13
CA VAL A 56 6.52 -1.29 -2.63
C VAL A 56 7.23 -2.01 -3.78
N ILE A 57 6.48 -2.54 -4.75
CA ILE A 57 7.03 -3.20 -5.95
C ILE A 57 7.96 -2.26 -6.72
N HIS A 58 7.61 -0.97 -6.76
CA HIS A 58 8.40 0.06 -7.43
C HIS A 58 9.51 0.66 -6.56
N GLY A 59 9.64 0.25 -5.29
CA GLY A 59 10.68 0.70 -4.38
C GLY A 59 10.47 2.09 -3.78
N GLU A 60 9.27 2.66 -3.91
CA GLU A 60 8.90 3.93 -3.26
C GLU A 60 8.57 3.74 -1.77
N TRP A 61 8.10 2.54 -1.42
CA TRP A 61 7.72 2.14 -0.07
C TRP A 61 8.37 0.82 0.31
N LYS A 62 8.46 0.56 1.61
CA LYS A 62 8.92 -0.70 2.17
C LYS A 62 7.94 -1.21 3.21
N TYR A 63 7.75 -2.53 3.19
CA TYR A 63 6.96 -3.24 4.18
C TYR A 63 7.91 -4.00 5.10
N THR A 64 7.74 -3.83 6.41
CA THR A 64 8.47 -4.52 7.45
C THR A 64 7.49 -5.36 8.24
N ASP A 65 7.66 -6.67 8.25
CA ASP A 65 6.78 -7.56 9.01
C ASP A 65 6.83 -7.28 10.52
N ARG A 66 5.84 -7.75 11.29
CA ARG A 66 5.83 -7.73 12.77
C ARG A 66 7.15 -8.21 13.39
N SER A 67 7.83 -9.12 12.71
CA SER A 67 9.12 -9.66 13.15
C SER A 67 10.28 -8.67 13.00
N GLY A 68 10.05 -7.47 12.47
CA GLY A 68 11.07 -6.47 12.15
C GLY A 68 11.86 -6.79 10.88
N ASN A 69 11.39 -7.74 10.07
CA ASN A 69 12.04 -8.15 8.83
C ASN A 69 11.42 -7.42 7.66
N GLU A 70 12.23 -6.69 6.90
CA GLU A 70 11.81 -6.12 5.63
C GLU A 70 11.40 -7.25 4.68
N GLN A 71 10.17 -7.19 4.19
CA GLN A 71 9.62 -8.14 3.25
C GLN A 71 9.47 -7.43 1.91
N THR A 72 10.20 -7.92 0.92
CA THR A 72 10.06 -7.44 -0.45
C THR A 72 8.76 -7.98 -1.01
N ILE A 73 7.85 -7.07 -1.38
CA ILE A 73 6.63 -7.46 -2.09
C ILE A 73 6.87 -7.25 -3.57
N ASP A 74 6.90 -8.36 -4.31
CA ASP A 74 7.02 -8.38 -5.75
C ASP A 74 5.65 -8.55 -6.44
N GLN A 75 5.64 -8.36 -7.77
CA GLN A 75 4.42 -8.44 -8.56
C GLN A 75 3.80 -9.85 -8.56
N ALA A 76 4.59 -10.92 -8.37
CA ALA A 76 4.06 -12.28 -8.28
C ALA A 76 3.37 -12.52 -6.94
N THR A 77 3.88 -11.92 -5.85
CA THR A 77 3.19 -11.88 -4.56
C THR A 77 1.85 -11.16 -4.68
N LEU A 78 1.80 -10.00 -5.34
CA LEU A 78 0.54 -9.28 -5.55
C LEU A 78 -0.46 -10.06 -6.42
N ASP A 79 0.00 -10.65 -7.53
CA ASP A 79 -0.82 -11.49 -8.42
C ASP A 79 -1.38 -12.72 -7.68
N GLY A 80 -0.56 -13.33 -6.82
CA GLY A 80 -0.94 -14.44 -5.96
C GLY A 80 -1.99 -14.06 -4.91
N LEU A 81 -2.00 -12.82 -4.42
CA LEU A 81 -3.06 -12.29 -3.55
C LEU A 81 -4.32 -11.91 -4.34
N TYR A 82 -4.21 -11.73 -5.66
CA TYR A 82 -5.28 -11.34 -6.58
C TYR A 82 -6.16 -12.53 -7.02
N VAL A 83 -6.40 -13.52 -6.17
CA VAL A 83 -7.05 -14.81 -6.50
C VAL A 83 -8.48 -14.65 -7.07
N LYS A 84 -9.13 -13.50 -6.87
CA LYS A 84 -10.51 -13.24 -7.37
C LYS A 84 -10.72 -11.82 -7.91
N ARG A 85 -9.69 -11.20 -8.48
CA ARG A 85 -9.70 -9.78 -8.87
C ARG A 85 -9.89 -8.80 -7.70
N ARG A 86 -9.62 -9.27 -6.49
CA ARG A 86 -9.72 -8.51 -5.23
C ARG A 86 -8.72 -9.06 -4.24
N LEU A 87 -8.14 -8.16 -3.47
CA LEU A 87 -7.39 -8.48 -2.26
C LEU A 87 -8.40 -8.79 -1.16
N SER A 88 -8.35 -9.99 -0.58
CA SER A 88 -9.19 -10.32 0.57
C SER A 88 -8.61 -9.67 1.83
N GLU A 89 -9.46 -9.14 2.70
CA GLU A 89 -9.00 -8.58 3.97
C GLU A 89 -8.28 -9.63 4.84
N GLU A 90 -8.64 -10.91 4.71
CA GLU A 90 -7.96 -12.03 5.39
C GLU A 90 -6.50 -12.16 4.93
N ASP A 91 -6.26 -12.12 3.62
CA ASP A 91 -4.92 -12.16 3.03
C ASP A 91 -4.13 -10.89 3.40
N LEU A 92 -4.79 -9.73 3.36
CA LEU A 92 -4.20 -8.45 3.78
C LEU A 92 -3.84 -8.44 5.25
N SER A 93 -4.61 -9.13 6.11
CA SER A 93 -4.33 -9.24 7.55
C SER A 93 -3.03 -10.00 7.85
N ALA A 94 -2.49 -10.75 6.89
CA ALA A 94 -1.14 -11.31 7.01
C ALA A 94 -0.04 -10.22 6.93
N PHE A 95 -0.37 -9.05 6.38
CA PHE A 95 0.54 -7.91 6.25
C PHE A 95 0.37 -6.86 7.35
N ASP A 96 0.10 -7.30 8.59
CA ASP A 96 -0.08 -6.48 9.81
C ASP A 96 1.23 -5.84 10.33
N GLY A 97 2.27 -5.82 9.50
CA GLY A 97 3.52 -5.13 9.80
C GLY A 97 3.46 -3.62 9.59
N GLU A 98 4.64 -3.04 9.50
CA GLU A 98 4.91 -1.62 9.38
C GLU A 98 5.18 -1.23 7.92
N TRP A 99 4.48 -0.21 7.46
CA TRP A 99 4.59 0.34 6.11
C TRP A 99 5.16 1.74 6.21
N GLN A 100 6.25 1.99 5.50
CA GLN A 100 6.90 3.29 5.53
C GLN A 100 7.49 3.63 4.16
N PRO A 101 7.53 4.91 3.79
CA PRO A 101 8.23 5.35 2.59
C PRO A 101 9.74 5.07 2.72
N VAL A 102 10.40 4.82 1.59
CA VAL A 102 11.86 4.63 1.51
C VAL A 102 12.59 5.97 1.58
#